data_AF-A0AAV1LWD4-F1
#
_entry.id   AF-A0AAV1LWD4-F1
#
_cell.length_a   1.000
_cell.length_b   1.000
_cell.length_c   1.000
_cell.angle_alpha   90.00
_cell.angle_beta   90.00
_cell.angle_gamma   90.00
#
_symmetry.space_group_name_H-M   'P 1'
#
loop_
_entity.id
_entity.type
_entity.pdbx_description
1 polymer ?
#
loop_
_entity_poly.entity_id
_entity_poly.type
_entity_poly.pdbx_seq_one_letter_code
_entity_poly.pdbx_strand_id
1 'polypeptide(L)'
;MRLNVPSVLLTRKGYSLISFIFTKSVIKCYHGVPFLNLYKKVTGHPISDDMMPALKRRHPNLDRISQEQIEYVLQILNKFGITAIEACHNPHVFCMNPISMENYGDILKECGFIKILPDYIIRYHTIVRSRTIAYLKKEGLLRQDLNLEEVLQNCFLDWPKNQKHLNEFSDSSTSILTVRTSVLEKYLQWRLSVTTDEFKKYCRNYLPLRHRPMCDISEALNIAQNEIKFNVDSIRRNGFIISSDPTNTKLILENVKTLAGYDIREAIRIEPAILKNNYNSLLEIKNILQTNGISEEAQRICLKVYCMCPQTIQERLEQLKELKEYQILSTNPRVLSLVVHKRKMLSRLEKIQSAKKQCYSLNHLVASTKVFNNYINSFGNKVCGRDIAVLISSCIQTKQVKNYDSSATNKENEQSTLRKAIVQQLKKHKYWLHSSLYIINENLQYLNEIFYGDVIVNNCQILLYPLTETKQYLEFFLMKRKHNEAKNIDVELDGCYNNLSYSDLTDNQILSLVLYEIEKRYHFSGDGIWSKQDGAKTESSNLNQQMLHN
;
A
#
# COMPACT_ATOMS: atom_id res chain seq x y z
N MET A 1 -11.45 47.24 37.77
CA MET A 1 -12.07 48.16 38.73
C MET A 1 -12.89 47.30 39.70
N ARG A 2 -12.57 47.37 40.99
CA ARG A 2 -13.12 46.55 42.08
C ARG A 2 -14.45 47.14 42.59
N LEU A 3 -15.42 46.27 42.89
CA LEU A 3 -16.47 46.39 43.91
C LEU A 3 -16.80 44.91 44.26
N ASN A 4 -16.47 44.27 45.39
CA ASN A 4 -16.44 44.58 46.82
C ASN A 4 -17.81 44.81 47.46
N VAL A 5 -17.94 44.28 48.69
CA VAL A 5 -18.98 44.47 49.75
C VAL A 5 -20.01 43.30 49.83
N PRO A 6 -20.43 42.79 51.01
CA PRO A 6 -19.67 42.35 52.20
C PRO A 6 -20.30 41.12 52.94
N SER A 7 -19.62 40.68 53.98
CA SER A 7 -19.94 39.68 55.02
C SER A 7 -20.83 40.16 56.18
N VAL A 8 -21.67 39.30 56.78
CA VAL A 8 -22.10 39.26 58.22
C VAL A 8 -22.63 37.82 58.51
N LEU A 9 -22.05 36.89 59.29
CA LEU A 9 -21.77 36.72 60.74
C LEU A 9 -22.99 36.58 61.69
N LEU A 10 -23.10 35.42 62.39
CA LEU A 10 -23.40 35.23 63.84
C LEU A 10 -23.91 33.78 64.12
N THR A 11 -23.08 32.87 64.69
CA THR A 11 -23.07 32.35 66.10
C THR A 11 -24.19 31.33 66.45
N ARG A 12 -24.05 30.28 67.27
CA ARG A 12 -23.12 29.96 68.38
C ARG A 12 -23.25 28.47 68.83
N LYS A 13 -22.10 27.84 69.15
CA LYS A 13 -21.76 26.91 70.26
C LYS A 13 -22.55 25.62 70.57
N GLY A 14 -21.77 24.53 70.75
CA GLY A 14 -22.03 23.42 71.69
C GLY A 14 -21.07 22.22 71.55
N TYR A 15 -20.16 22.02 72.53
CA TYR A 15 -19.13 20.95 72.67
C TYR A 15 -19.76 19.54 72.89
N SER A 16 -19.13 18.34 72.85
CA SER A 16 -17.75 17.82 72.92
C SER A 16 -17.79 16.28 72.69
N LEU A 17 -16.74 15.64 72.14
CA LEU A 17 -16.02 14.44 72.67
C LEU A 17 -15.22 13.65 71.60
N ILE A 18 -13.89 13.78 71.70
CA ILE A 18 -12.78 12.80 71.60
C ILE A 18 -13.06 11.39 71.03
N SER A 19 -12.32 10.99 69.99
CA SER A 19 -11.42 9.78 69.91
C SER A 19 -11.09 9.43 68.44
N PHE A 20 -9.83 9.59 68.02
CA PHE A 20 -8.80 8.54 67.86
C PHE A 20 -8.94 7.66 66.58
N ILE A 21 -8.16 8.05 65.57
CA ILE A 21 -7.34 7.25 64.62
C ILE A 21 -7.77 5.78 64.41
N PHE A 22 -8.19 5.46 63.17
CA PHE A 22 -7.63 4.40 62.31
C PHE A 22 -8.32 4.45 60.93
N THR A 23 -7.91 5.38 60.07
CA THR A 23 -8.24 5.28 58.63
C THR A 23 -7.31 4.25 58.00
N LYS A 24 -7.77 2.99 57.97
CA LYS A 24 -7.24 1.94 57.09
C LYS A 24 -7.02 2.54 55.70
N SER A 25 -5.77 2.57 55.24
CA SER A 25 -5.42 2.81 53.85
C SER A 25 -6.17 1.79 53.00
N VAL A 26 -7.13 2.29 52.23
CA VAL A 26 -7.83 1.48 51.22
C VAL A 26 -6.82 1.20 50.12
N ILE A 27 -6.21 0.02 50.17
CA ILE A 27 -5.39 -0.54 49.09
C ILE A 27 -6.28 -0.59 47.85
N LYS A 28 -6.06 0.31 46.89
CA LYS A 28 -6.70 0.22 45.58
C LYS A 28 -6.02 -0.91 44.81
N CYS A 29 -6.61 -2.10 44.87
CA CYS A 29 -6.16 -3.22 44.04
C CYS A 29 -6.43 -2.90 42.57
N TYR A 30 -5.38 -2.56 41.82
CA TYR A 30 -5.41 -2.42 40.36
C TYR A 30 -5.50 -3.81 39.71
N HIS A 31 -6.67 -4.43 39.77
CA HIS A 31 -6.94 -5.64 39.01
C HIS A 31 -7.00 -5.29 37.51
N GLY A 32 -6.19 -5.95 36.69
CA GLY A 32 -6.32 -5.93 35.22
C GLY A 32 -5.19 -5.26 34.44
N VAL A 33 -4.14 -4.73 35.08
CA VAL A 33 -2.94 -4.24 34.35
C VAL A 33 -1.92 -5.38 34.22
N PRO A 34 -1.62 -5.88 33.01
CA PRO A 34 -0.75 -7.05 32.81
C PRO A 34 0.64 -6.90 33.44
N PHE A 35 1.24 -5.72 33.34
CA PHE A 35 2.54 -5.45 33.97
C PHE A 35 2.51 -5.53 35.50
N LEU A 36 1.44 -5.04 36.15
CA LEU A 36 1.33 -5.10 37.62
C LEU A 36 1.17 -6.54 38.10
N ASN A 37 0.45 -7.35 37.33
CA ASN A 37 0.33 -8.78 37.59
C ASN A 37 1.68 -9.49 37.47
N LEU A 38 2.46 -9.18 36.41
CA LEU A 38 3.82 -9.69 36.25
C LEU A 38 4.70 -9.26 37.43
N TYR A 39 4.71 -7.98 37.77
CA TYR A 39 5.54 -7.43 38.85
C TYR A 39 5.28 -8.16 40.17
N LYS A 40 3.99 -8.31 40.54
CA LYS A 40 3.59 -9.02 41.76
C LYS A 40 4.00 -10.50 41.70
N LYS A 41 3.81 -11.16 40.56
CA LYS A 41 4.17 -12.57 40.36
C LYS A 41 5.67 -12.81 40.53
N VAL A 42 6.49 -11.89 40.02
CA VAL A 42 7.94 -12.05 39.90
C VAL A 42 8.69 -11.54 41.14
N THR A 43 8.21 -10.47 41.78
CA THR A 43 8.86 -9.88 42.97
C THR A 43 8.23 -10.35 44.29
N GLY A 44 7.06 -11.00 44.23
CA GLY A 44 6.28 -11.38 45.41
C GLY A 44 5.57 -10.21 46.11
N HIS A 45 5.78 -8.97 45.67
CA HIS A 45 5.29 -7.76 46.33
C HIS A 45 4.47 -6.92 45.33
N PRO A 46 3.33 -6.34 45.73
CA PRO A 46 2.66 -5.34 44.91
C PRO A 46 3.51 -4.07 44.82
N ILE A 47 3.39 -3.33 43.72
CA ILE A 47 3.99 -1.99 43.61
C ILE A 47 3.33 -1.08 44.66
N SER A 48 4.13 -0.39 45.48
CA SER A 48 3.63 0.55 46.50
C SER A 48 2.78 1.65 45.87
N ASP A 49 1.71 2.06 46.57
CA ASP A 49 0.81 3.13 46.16
C ASP A 49 1.56 4.47 45.94
N ASP A 50 2.69 4.68 46.62
CA ASP A 50 3.54 5.87 46.46
C ASP A 50 4.40 5.84 45.17
N MET A 51 4.72 4.65 44.67
CA MET A 51 5.52 4.47 43.45
C MET A 51 4.67 4.52 42.18
N MET A 52 3.37 4.25 42.29
CA MET A 52 2.44 4.17 41.16
C MET A 52 2.33 5.48 40.37
N PRO A 53 2.17 6.67 41.00
CA PRO A 53 2.12 7.94 40.27
C PRO A 53 3.43 8.24 39.55
N ALA A 54 4.57 7.91 40.16
CA ALA A 54 5.89 8.11 39.56
C ALA A 54 6.11 7.19 38.35
N LEU A 55 5.67 5.93 38.44
CA LEU A 55 5.74 4.95 37.37
C LEU A 55 4.89 5.37 36.17
N LYS A 56 3.62 5.76 36.39
CA LYS A 56 2.73 6.24 35.32
C LYS A 56 3.22 7.51 34.66
N ARG A 57 3.81 8.43 35.45
CA ARG A 57 4.41 9.66 34.91
C ARG A 57 5.62 9.38 34.03
N ARG A 58 6.47 8.41 34.38
CA ARG A 58 7.67 8.06 33.61
C ARG A 58 7.35 7.14 32.41
N HIS A 59 6.32 6.31 32.53
CA HIS A 59 5.96 5.27 31.57
C HIS A 59 4.44 5.24 31.34
N PRO A 60 3.89 6.23 30.61
CA PRO A 60 2.44 6.39 30.45
C PRO A 60 1.76 5.23 29.69
N ASN A 61 2.54 4.48 28.89
CA ASN A 61 2.00 3.40 28.05
C ASN A 61 2.02 2.04 28.77
N LEU A 62 2.58 1.93 29.97
CA LEU A 62 2.73 0.67 30.70
C LEU A 62 1.38 0.00 31.00
N ASP A 63 0.34 0.80 31.23
CA ASP A 63 -1.02 0.35 31.48
C ASP A 63 -1.70 -0.26 30.25
N ARG A 64 -1.18 -0.01 29.03
CA ARG A 64 -1.75 -0.45 27.75
C ARG A 64 -1.07 -1.67 27.15
N ILE A 65 -0.04 -2.20 27.79
CA ILE A 65 0.75 -3.32 27.28
C ILE A 65 -0.06 -4.61 27.45
N SER A 66 -0.20 -5.39 26.38
CA SER A 66 -0.88 -6.68 26.42
C SER A 66 -0.01 -7.75 27.09
N GLN A 67 -0.65 -8.82 27.57
CA GLN A 67 0.05 -9.96 28.15
C GLN A 67 1.00 -10.63 27.13
N GLU A 68 0.57 -10.78 25.88
CA GLU A 68 1.39 -11.33 24.79
C GLU A 68 2.65 -10.49 24.54
N GLN A 69 2.50 -9.16 24.56
CA GLN A 69 3.63 -8.25 24.37
C GLN A 69 4.64 -8.36 25.52
N ILE A 70 4.17 -8.53 26.76
CA ILE A 70 5.03 -8.79 27.92
C ILE A 70 5.82 -10.08 27.74
N GLU A 71 5.15 -11.16 27.38
CA GLU A 71 5.78 -12.47 27.20
C GLU A 71 6.83 -12.42 26.08
N TYR A 72 6.52 -11.76 24.97
CA TYR A 72 7.46 -11.55 23.87
C TYR A 72 8.69 -10.73 24.31
N VAL A 73 8.49 -9.63 25.04
CA VAL A 73 9.61 -8.82 25.57
C VAL A 73 10.48 -9.64 26.52
N LEU A 74 9.88 -10.46 27.39
CA LEU A 74 10.63 -11.32 28.30
C LEU A 74 11.44 -12.40 27.55
N GLN A 75 10.91 -12.96 26.48
CA GLN A 75 11.64 -13.91 25.63
C GLN A 75 12.90 -13.26 25.02
N ILE A 76 12.76 -12.04 24.50
CA ILE A 76 13.90 -11.28 23.95
C ILE A 76 14.93 -10.99 25.05
N LEU A 77 14.50 -10.50 26.22
CA LEU A 77 15.41 -10.17 27.32
C LEU A 77 16.15 -11.42 27.84
N ASN A 78 15.48 -12.57 27.88
CA ASN A 78 16.08 -13.84 28.27
C ASN A 78 17.21 -14.29 27.32
N LYS A 79 17.15 -13.96 26.01
CA LYS A 79 18.24 -14.19 25.03
C LYS A 79 19.58 -13.56 25.48
N PHE A 80 19.50 -12.49 26.26
CA PHE A 80 20.66 -11.74 26.78
C PHE A 80 20.95 -12.03 28.26
N GLY A 81 20.30 -13.04 28.84
CA GLY A 81 20.49 -13.42 30.24
C GLY A 81 19.84 -12.46 31.24
N ILE A 82 18.90 -11.62 30.81
CA ILE A 82 18.18 -10.69 31.68
C ILE A 82 16.96 -11.42 32.25
N THR A 83 16.89 -11.49 33.57
CA THR A 83 15.78 -12.15 34.28
C THR A 83 14.53 -11.29 34.30
N ALA A 84 13.37 -11.92 34.48
CA ALA A 84 12.10 -11.19 34.66
C ALA A 84 12.15 -10.23 35.86
N ILE A 85 12.90 -10.59 36.92
CA ILE A 85 13.11 -9.74 38.09
C ILE A 85 13.88 -8.48 37.69
N GLU A 86 15.03 -8.62 37.03
CA GLU A 86 15.83 -7.47 36.56
C GLU A 86 15.04 -6.57 35.60
N ALA A 87 14.22 -7.17 34.72
CA ALA A 87 13.33 -6.44 33.82
C ALA A 87 12.26 -5.63 34.57
N CYS A 88 11.63 -6.22 35.60
CA CYS A 88 10.63 -5.53 36.43
C CYS A 88 11.19 -4.32 37.18
N HIS A 89 12.47 -4.37 37.57
CA HIS A 89 13.16 -3.21 38.17
C HIS A 89 13.47 -2.10 37.16
N ASN A 90 13.35 -2.37 35.86
CA ASN A 90 13.58 -1.41 34.79
C ASN A 90 12.37 -1.35 33.82
N PRO A 91 11.21 -0.86 34.27
CA PRO A 91 9.94 -0.98 33.53
C PRO A 91 9.94 -0.37 32.11
N HIS A 92 10.89 0.54 31.83
CA HIS A 92 11.05 1.14 30.52
C HIS A 92 11.25 0.11 29.40
N VAL A 93 11.89 -1.04 29.67
CA VAL A 93 12.12 -2.08 28.65
C VAL A 93 10.82 -2.58 28.01
N PHE A 94 9.72 -2.61 28.76
CA PHE A 94 8.41 -3.03 28.26
C PHE A 94 7.75 -1.96 27.37
N CYS A 95 8.18 -0.70 27.49
CA CYS A 95 7.70 0.41 26.66
C CYS A 95 8.55 0.61 25.39
N MET A 96 9.66 -0.10 25.23
CA MET A 96 10.53 0.00 24.06
C MET A 96 9.94 -0.77 22.87
N ASN A 97 10.35 -0.40 21.65
CA ASN A 97 10.06 -1.21 20.47
C ASN A 97 10.83 -2.55 20.58
N PRO A 98 10.15 -3.72 20.53
CA PRO A 98 10.81 -5.02 20.70
C PRO A 98 11.93 -5.30 19.69
N ILE A 99 11.76 -4.89 18.43
CA ILE A 99 12.75 -5.09 17.36
C ILE A 99 14.00 -4.25 17.65
N SER A 100 13.82 -2.98 18.02
CA SER A 100 14.94 -2.13 18.44
C SER A 100 15.67 -2.71 19.66
N MET A 101 14.91 -3.20 20.64
CA MET A 101 15.44 -3.79 21.87
C MET A 101 16.30 -5.04 21.59
N GLU A 102 15.81 -5.93 20.73
CA GLU A 102 16.58 -7.11 20.30
C GLU A 102 17.87 -6.71 19.57
N ASN A 103 17.76 -5.82 18.58
CA ASN A 103 18.92 -5.29 17.86
C ASN A 103 19.96 -4.66 18.79
N TYR A 104 19.52 -3.90 19.80
CA TYR A 104 20.44 -3.28 20.75
C TYR A 104 21.16 -4.32 21.60
N GLY A 105 20.45 -5.34 22.08
CA GLY A 105 21.05 -6.46 22.81
C GLY A 105 22.07 -7.23 21.97
N ASP A 106 21.71 -7.56 20.72
CA ASP A 106 22.61 -8.29 19.80
C ASP A 106 23.85 -7.46 19.48
N ILE A 107 23.71 -6.15 19.28
CA ILE A 107 24.87 -5.26 19.06
C ILE A 107 25.78 -5.19 20.29
N LEU A 108 25.23 -5.08 21.50
CA LEU A 108 26.05 -5.09 22.72
C LEU A 108 26.80 -6.41 22.87
N LYS A 109 26.16 -7.53 22.53
CA LYS A 109 26.78 -8.86 22.49
C LYS A 109 27.89 -8.94 21.45
N GLU A 110 27.66 -8.47 20.21
CA GLU A 110 28.67 -8.38 19.15
C GLU A 110 29.87 -7.53 19.57
N CYS A 111 29.67 -6.49 20.38
CA CYS A 111 30.75 -5.63 20.87
C CYS A 111 31.54 -6.25 22.03
N GLY A 112 31.18 -7.45 22.51
CA GLY A 112 31.89 -8.16 23.57
C GLY A 112 31.61 -7.65 24.98
N PHE A 113 30.40 -7.14 25.24
CA PHE A 113 29.97 -6.79 26.61
C PHE A 113 29.97 -8.03 27.51
N ILE A 114 30.55 -7.89 28.71
CA ILE A 114 30.72 -9.01 29.66
C ILE A 114 29.36 -9.47 30.20
N LYS A 115 28.50 -8.53 30.61
CA LYS A 115 27.11 -8.76 31.02
C LYS A 115 26.23 -7.67 30.41
N ILE A 116 25.06 -8.05 29.90
CA ILE A 116 24.08 -7.11 29.36
C ILE A 116 23.01 -6.89 30.42
N LEU A 117 22.82 -5.63 30.84
CA LEU A 117 21.79 -5.24 31.81
C LEU A 117 20.66 -4.46 31.10
N PRO A 118 19.43 -4.44 31.65
CA PRO A 118 18.32 -3.66 31.11
C PRO A 118 18.69 -2.20 30.85
N ASP A 119 19.40 -1.58 31.78
CA ASP A 119 19.81 -0.16 31.73
C ASP A 119 20.80 0.12 30.58
N TYR A 120 21.51 -0.90 30.09
CA TYR A 120 22.39 -0.75 28.92
C TYR A 120 21.59 -0.74 27.62
N ILE A 121 20.54 -1.55 27.53
CA ILE A 121 19.62 -1.55 26.40
C ILE A 121 18.83 -0.24 26.36
N ILE A 122 18.32 0.22 27.51
CA ILE A 122 17.62 1.51 27.64
C ILE A 122 18.52 2.68 27.21
N ARG A 123 19.79 2.68 27.65
CA ARG A 123 20.75 3.76 27.35
C ARG A 123 21.66 3.46 26.17
N TYR A 124 21.23 2.57 25.27
CA TYR A 124 22.03 2.07 24.14
C TYR A 124 22.69 3.19 23.35
N HIS A 125 21.94 4.22 22.93
CA HIS A 125 22.49 5.31 22.14
C HIS A 125 23.57 6.10 22.89
N THR A 126 23.39 6.34 24.19
CA THR A 126 24.40 7.03 25.01
C THR A 126 25.67 6.21 25.11
N ILE A 127 25.55 4.89 25.33
CA ILE A 127 26.69 3.98 25.45
C ILE A 127 27.44 3.89 24.12
N VAL A 128 26.74 3.61 23.02
CA VAL A 128 27.36 3.32 21.73
C VAL A 128 27.89 4.57 21.03
N ARG A 129 27.22 5.73 21.19
CA ARG A 129 27.60 6.97 20.52
C ARG A 129 28.54 7.84 21.35
N SER A 130 28.27 8.00 22.64
CA SER A 130 28.84 9.07 23.45
C SER A 130 29.94 8.63 24.40
N ARG A 131 30.09 7.33 24.68
CA ARG A 131 31.16 6.81 25.54
C ARG A 131 32.32 6.29 24.70
N THR A 132 33.54 6.53 25.18
CA THR A 132 34.76 6.03 24.57
C THR A 132 35.01 4.58 24.99
N ILE A 133 35.74 3.82 24.19
CA ILE A 133 36.06 2.42 24.49
C ILE A 133 36.86 2.32 25.79
N ALA A 134 37.80 3.24 26.02
CA ALA A 134 38.57 3.30 27.27
C ALA A 134 37.68 3.51 28.51
N TYR A 135 36.65 4.36 28.41
CA TYR A 135 35.67 4.53 29.49
C TYR A 135 34.91 3.22 29.75
N LEU A 136 34.44 2.55 28.70
CA LEU A 136 33.67 1.30 28.84
C LEU A 136 34.52 0.16 29.44
N LYS A 137 35.82 0.09 29.09
CA LYS A 137 36.78 -0.82 29.72
C LYS A 137 36.99 -0.48 31.20
N LYS A 138 37.20 0.80 31.53
CA LYS A 138 37.38 1.27 32.91
C LYS A 138 36.18 0.93 33.81
N GLU A 139 34.97 1.07 33.29
CA GLU A 139 33.73 0.72 33.99
C GLU A 139 33.47 -0.79 34.06
N GLY A 140 34.38 -1.63 33.53
CA GLY A 140 34.25 -3.09 33.55
C GLY A 140 33.16 -3.63 32.62
N LEU A 141 32.70 -2.84 31.65
CA LEU A 141 31.68 -3.25 30.69
C LEU A 141 32.27 -4.09 29.54
N LEU A 142 33.52 -3.80 29.18
CA LEU A 142 34.32 -4.51 28.20
C LEU A 142 35.60 -5.06 28.85
N ARG A 143 36.16 -6.14 28.31
CA ARG A 143 37.46 -6.65 28.78
C ARG A 143 38.59 -5.69 28.44
N GLN A 144 39.61 -5.60 29.30
CA GLN A 144 40.72 -4.65 29.13
C GLN A 144 41.56 -4.93 27.87
N ASP A 145 41.77 -6.21 27.58
CA ASP A 145 42.51 -6.75 26.44
C ASP A 145 41.70 -6.80 25.13
N LEU A 146 40.42 -6.42 25.16
CA LEU A 146 39.54 -6.50 23.99
C LEU A 146 39.97 -5.51 22.90
N ASN A 147 40.27 -6.01 21.69
CA ASN A 147 40.30 -5.18 20.48
C ASN A 147 38.91 -5.16 19.84
N LEU A 148 38.20 -4.03 19.96
CA LEU A 148 36.83 -3.92 19.47
C LEU A 148 36.74 -4.05 17.93
N GLU A 149 37.70 -3.50 17.19
CA GLU A 149 37.68 -3.58 15.73
C GLU A 149 37.81 -5.03 15.26
N GLU A 150 38.73 -5.79 15.84
CA GLU A 150 38.94 -7.20 15.53
C GLU A 150 37.69 -8.04 15.85
N VAL A 151 37.09 -7.83 17.02
CA VAL A 151 35.87 -8.53 17.45
C VAL A 151 34.73 -8.30 16.45
N LEU A 152 34.53 -7.05 16.02
CA LEU A 152 33.50 -6.70 15.05
C LEU A 152 33.79 -7.25 13.65
N GLN A 153 35.06 -7.24 13.21
CA GLN A 153 35.44 -7.88 11.94
C GLN A 153 35.16 -9.39 11.96
N ASN A 154 35.25 -10.04 13.12
CA ASN A 154 34.96 -11.47 13.29
C ASN A 154 33.46 -11.80 13.27
N CYS A 155 32.56 -10.82 13.39
CA CYS A 155 31.12 -11.04 13.17
C CYS A 155 30.80 -11.39 11.70
N PHE A 156 31.63 -10.95 10.76
CA PHE A 156 31.50 -11.28 9.33
C PHE A 156 32.32 -12.53 9.01
N LEU A 157 31.68 -13.70 9.09
CA LEU A 157 32.31 -15.01 8.89
C LEU A 157 32.74 -15.25 7.44
N ASP A 158 32.04 -14.66 6.49
CA ASP A 158 32.32 -14.77 5.05
C ASP A 158 33.46 -13.87 4.57
N TRP A 159 33.88 -12.90 5.40
CA TRP A 159 34.92 -11.93 5.05
C TRP A 159 36.33 -12.54 5.23
N PRO A 160 37.12 -12.72 4.15
CA PRO A 160 38.43 -13.37 4.22
C PRO A 160 39.44 -12.62 5.10
N LYS A 161 40.24 -13.37 5.86
CA LYS A 161 41.25 -12.81 6.79
C LYS A 161 42.28 -11.92 6.09
N ASN A 162 42.65 -12.21 4.84
CA ASN A 162 43.59 -11.41 4.07
C ASN A 162 43.04 -10.05 3.61
N GLN A 163 41.71 -9.85 3.69
CA GLN A 163 41.04 -8.58 3.37
C GLN A 163 40.68 -7.78 4.63
N LYS A 164 40.94 -8.37 5.81
CA LYS A 164 40.71 -7.76 7.12
C LYS A 164 41.97 -7.00 7.53
N HIS A 165 41.87 -5.68 7.54
CA HIS A 165 42.94 -4.79 8.01
C HIS A 165 42.42 -3.94 9.16
N LEU A 166 43.19 -3.84 10.23
CA LEU A 166 42.87 -2.99 11.38
C LEU A 166 43.25 -1.53 11.05
N ASN A 167 42.39 -0.59 11.44
CA ASN A 167 42.68 0.84 11.41
C ASN A 167 43.35 1.34 12.70
N GLU A 168 43.46 0.48 13.71
CA GLU A 168 44.12 0.79 14.99
C GLU A 168 43.48 2.01 15.69
N PHE A 169 42.15 1.97 15.83
CA PHE A 169 41.42 3.03 16.52
C PHE A 169 41.93 3.24 17.96
N SER A 170 42.05 4.50 18.36
CA SER A 170 42.43 4.85 19.72
C SER A 170 41.24 4.74 20.68
N ASP A 171 41.36 3.86 21.66
CA ASP A 171 40.33 3.62 22.69
C ASP A 171 39.95 4.87 23.49
N SER A 172 40.89 5.82 23.66
CA SER A 172 40.69 7.02 24.46
C SER A 172 39.79 8.06 23.78
N SER A 173 39.69 8.04 22.45
CA SER A 173 39.02 9.07 21.64
C SER A 173 37.84 8.54 20.82
N THR A 174 37.73 7.21 20.68
CA THR A 174 36.80 6.59 19.73
C THR A 174 35.64 5.91 20.47
N SER A 175 34.42 6.03 19.94
CA SER A 175 33.23 5.34 20.43
C SER A 175 32.91 4.09 19.62
N ILE A 176 32.08 3.20 20.19
CA ILE A 176 31.66 1.96 19.52
C ILE A 176 31.05 2.24 18.14
N LEU A 177 30.20 3.28 18.03
CA LEU A 177 29.51 3.61 16.78
C LEU A 177 30.50 3.89 15.65
N THR A 178 31.59 4.61 15.95
CA THR A 178 32.62 4.97 14.96
C THR A 178 33.33 3.73 14.44
N VAL A 179 33.79 2.84 15.34
CA VAL A 179 34.44 1.58 14.95
C VAL A 179 33.48 0.72 14.14
N ARG A 180 32.25 0.50 14.62
CA ARG A 180 31.21 -0.27 13.92
C ARG A 180 30.94 0.26 12.51
N THR A 181 30.80 1.57 12.38
CA THR A 181 30.51 2.21 11.08
C THR A 181 31.66 1.99 10.10
N SER A 182 32.91 2.12 10.56
CA SER A 182 34.09 1.88 9.72
C SER A 182 34.24 0.42 9.31
N VAL A 183 34.04 -0.52 10.24
CA VAL A 183 34.08 -1.96 9.94
C VAL A 183 32.99 -2.34 8.93
N LEU A 184 31.77 -1.84 9.12
CA LEU A 184 30.66 -2.09 8.19
C LEU A 184 30.95 -1.51 6.80
N GLU A 185 31.51 -0.29 6.72
CA GLU A 185 31.89 0.32 5.44
C GLU A 185 32.92 -0.54 4.69
N LYS A 186 33.99 -0.97 5.36
CA LYS A 186 35.02 -1.86 4.79
C LYS A 186 34.42 -3.19 4.31
N TYR A 187 33.56 -3.78 5.13
CA TYR A 187 32.89 -5.03 4.76
C TYR A 187 32.04 -4.87 3.49
N LEU A 188 31.24 -3.79 3.39
CA LEU A 188 30.41 -3.55 2.21
C LEU A 188 31.22 -3.11 0.98
N GLN A 189 32.34 -2.40 1.17
CA GLN A 189 33.31 -2.13 0.12
C GLN A 189 33.85 -3.43 -0.49
N TRP A 190 34.29 -4.37 0.36
CA TRP A 190 34.76 -5.67 -0.09
C TRP A 190 33.64 -6.50 -0.72
N ARG A 191 32.51 -6.67 -0.02
CA ARG A 191 31.45 -7.61 -0.40
C ARG A 191 30.67 -7.18 -1.64
N LEU A 192 30.43 -5.88 -1.79
CA LEU A 192 29.51 -5.33 -2.80
C LEU A 192 30.12 -4.22 -3.67
N SER A 193 31.40 -3.89 -3.48
CA SER A 193 32.05 -2.76 -4.17
C SER A 193 31.28 -1.45 -3.96
N VAL A 194 30.79 -1.24 -2.73
CA VAL A 194 30.11 -0.01 -2.31
C VAL A 194 31.13 1.10 -2.11
N THR A 195 30.92 2.26 -2.70
CA THR A 195 31.76 3.44 -2.49
C THR A 195 31.44 4.14 -1.16
N THR A 196 32.37 4.93 -0.63
CA THR A 196 32.14 5.73 0.58
C THR A 196 30.93 6.67 0.47
N ASP A 197 30.67 7.23 -0.71
CA ASP A 197 29.51 8.11 -0.92
C ASP A 197 28.17 7.34 -0.96
N GLU A 198 28.16 6.16 -1.56
CA GLU A 198 27.02 5.24 -1.50
C GLU A 198 26.74 4.80 -0.06
N PHE A 199 27.79 4.45 0.69
CA PHE A 199 27.66 4.07 2.10
C PHE A 199 27.09 5.21 2.96
N LYS A 200 27.59 6.44 2.77
CA LYS A 200 27.02 7.64 3.41
C LYS A 200 25.55 7.83 3.04
N LYS A 201 25.17 7.61 1.78
CA LYS A 201 23.78 7.66 1.31
C LYS A 201 22.93 6.59 1.99
N TYR A 202 23.42 5.36 2.14
CA TYR A 202 22.70 4.30 2.86
C TYR A 202 22.46 4.68 4.32
N CYS A 203 23.49 5.16 5.01
CA CYS A 203 23.37 5.61 6.39
C CYS A 203 22.35 6.75 6.58
N ARG A 204 22.20 7.63 5.59
CA ARG A 204 21.24 8.74 5.64
C ARG A 204 19.80 8.27 5.33
N ASN A 205 19.64 7.43 4.32
CA ASN A 205 18.31 7.02 3.84
C ASN A 205 17.73 5.82 4.59
N TYR A 206 18.59 5.00 5.18
CA TYR A 206 18.25 3.78 5.91
C TYR A 206 18.83 3.88 7.31
N LEU A 207 18.26 4.79 8.12
CA LEU A 207 18.65 5.08 9.50
C LEU A 207 18.93 3.82 10.36
N PRO A 208 18.18 2.70 10.22
CA PRO A 208 18.47 1.48 10.97
C PRO A 208 19.81 0.81 10.63
N LEU A 209 20.43 1.08 9.47
CA LEU A 209 21.62 0.34 9.01
C LEU A 209 22.79 0.42 10.02
N ARG A 210 22.99 1.59 10.65
CA ARG A 210 24.05 1.78 11.66
C ARG A 210 23.77 1.07 12.98
N HIS A 211 22.49 0.75 13.22
CA HIS A 211 21.98 0.13 14.43
C HIS A 211 21.36 -1.23 14.13
N ARG A 212 21.88 -1.90 13.09
CA ARG A 212 21.55 -3.28 12.75
C ARG A 212 22.73 -4.18 13.18
N PRO A 213 22.46 -5.39 13.72
CA PRO A 213 23.49 -6.37 13.99
C PRO A 213 24.30 -6.68 12.72
N MET A 214 25.61 -6.88 12.87
CA MET A 214 26.50 -7.24 11.75
C MET A 214 26.19 -8.64 11.22
N CYS A 215 25.85 -9.58 12.11
CA CYS A 215 25.43 -10.93 11.73
C CYS A 215 24.18 -10.88 10.83
N ASP A 216 23.18 -10.07 11.20
CA ASP A 216 21.98 -9.87 10.39
C ASP A 216 22.28 -9.33 9.00
N ILE A 217 23.22 -8.38 8.88
CA ILE A 217 23.61 -7.81 7.59
C ILE A 217 24.26 -8.90 6.73
N SER A 218 25.19 -9.67 7.31
CA SER A 218 25.84 -10.79 6.61
C SER A 218 24.81 -11.81 6.12
N GLU A 219 23.84 -12.15 6.96
CA GLU A 219 22.80 -13.12 6.65
C GLU A 219 21.81 -12.60 5.61
N ALA A 220 21.38 -11.34 5.72
CA ALA A 220 20.53 -10.69 4.73
C ALA A 220 21.18 -10.68 3.33
N LEU A 221 22.49 -10.39 3.26
CA LEU A 221 23.24 -10.46 2.00
C LEU A 221 23.37 -11.90 1.48
N ASN A 222 23.58 -12.86 2.37
CA ASN A 222 23.61 -14.28 2.01
C ASN A 222 22.27 -14.73 1.40
N ILE A 223 21.14 -14.44 2.04
CA ILE A 223 19.81 -14.77 1.52
C ILE A 223 19.57 -14.06 0.17
N ALA A 224 19.90 -12.76 0.08
CA ALA A 224 19.74 -11.98 -1.14
C ALA A 224 20.50 -12.58 -2.34
N GLN A 225 21.76 -12.99 -2.14
CA GLN A 225 22.60 -13.52 -3.21
C GLN A 225 22.35 -15.01 -3.49
N ASN A 226 22.19 -15.82 -2.45
CA ASN A 226 22.19 -17.27 -2.58
C ASN A 226 20.79 -17.87 -2.69
N GLU A 227 19.78 -17.26 -2.09
CA GLU A 227 18.40 -17.77 -2.15
C GLU A 227 17.56 -17.01 -3.17
N ILE A 228 17.56 -15.68 -3.12
CA ILE A 228 16.78 -14.83 -4.04
C ILE A 228 17.50 -14.64 -5.38
N LYS A 229 18.83 -14.85 -5.41
CA LYS A 229 19.68 -14.71 -6.61
C LYS A 229 19.74 -13.28 -7.15
N PHE A 230 19.82 -12.28 -6.27
CA PHE A 230 20.18 -10.93 -6.67
C PHE A 230 21.63 -10.87 -7.15
N ASN A 231 21.88 -10.10 -8.22
CA ASN A 231 23.24 -9.70 -8.55
C ASN A 231 23.70 -8.55 -7.64
N VAL A 232 25.02 -8.38 -7.53
CA VAL A 232 25.65 -7.38 -6.65
C VAL A 232 25.15 -5.97 -6.97
N ASP A 233 25.02 -5.62 -8.26
CA ASP A 233 24.52 -4.31 -8.68
C ASP A 233 23.08 -4.03 -8.25
N SER A 234 22.22 -5.04 -8.21
CA SER A 234 20.83 -4.89 -7.77
C SER A 234 20.76 -4.68 -6.26
N ILE A 235 21.61 -5.36 -5.49
CA ILE A 235 21.74 -5.13 -4.04
C ILE A 235 22.24 -3.71 -3.78
N ARG A 236 23.33 -3.30 -4.46
CA ARG A 236 23.93 -1.97 -4.32
C ARG A 236 22.95 -0.84 -4.69
N ARG A 237 22.16 -0.99 -5.75
CA ARG A 237 21.14 0.02 -6.12
C ARG A 237 19.99 0.08 -5.11
N ASN A 238 19.71 -1.00 -4.38
CA ASN A 238 18.62 -1.12 -3.43
C ASN A 238 19.16 -1.32 -2.00
N GLY A 239 19.77 -0.27 -1.42
CA GLY A 239 20.44 -0.36 -0.12
C GLY A 239 19.55 -0.82 1.05
N PHE A 240 18.22 -0.80 0.92
CA PHE A 240 17.33 -1.38 1.93
C PHE A 240 17.40 -2.92 2.01
N ILE A 241 17.89 -3.60 0.97
CA ILE A 241 18.15 -5.05 0.98
C ILE A 241 19.27 -5.35 1.99
N ILE A 242 20.28 -4.50 2.08
CA ILE A 242 21.38 -4.63 3.06
C ILE A 242 20.82 -4.52 4.49
N SER A 243 19.77 -3.71 4.67
CA SER A 243 19.10 -3.51 5.95
C SER A 243 17.82 -4.34 6.10
N SER A 244 17.59 -5.41 5.32
CA SER A 244 16.39 -6.24 5.47
C SER A 244 16.53 -7.19 6.65
N ASP A 245 15.40 -7.56 7.27
CA ASP A 245 15.40 -8.56 8.34
C ASP A 245 15.55 -9.98 7.78
N PRO A 246 16.64 -10.70 8.09
CA PRO A 246 16.84 -12.05 7.58
C PRO A 246 15.76 -13.01 8.07
N THR A 247 15.30 -12.87 9.32
CA THR A 247 14.26 -13.75 9.88
C THR A 247 12.95 -13.57 9.13
N ASN A 248 12.47 -12.33 9.01
CA ASN A 248 11.28 -12.04 8.22
C ASN A 248 11.46 -12.44 6.75
N THR A 249 12.64 -12.23 6.15
CA THR A 249 12.88 -12.61 4.75
C THR A 249 12.74 -14.12 4.56
N LYS A 250 13.31 -14.94 5.45
CA LYS A 250 13.12 -16.40 5.42
C LYS A 250 11.65 -16.77 5.57
N LEU A 251 10.94 -16.18 6.54
CA LEU A 251 9.52 -16.42 6.72
C LEU A 251 8.71 -16.08 5.46
N ILE A 252 9.05 -15.02 4.74
CA ILE A 252 8.45 -14.71 3.43
C ILE A 252 8.73 -15.83 2.43
N LEU A 253 9.98 -16.25 2.28
CA LEU A 253 10.38 -17.27 1.31
C LEU A 253 9.79 -18.65 1.60
N GLU A 254 9.54 -18.97 2.87
CA GLU A 254 8.95 -20.23 3.33
C GLU A 254 7.42 -20.24 3.23
N ASN A 255 6.76 -19.17 3.67
CA ASN A 255 5.31 -19.15 3.85
C ASN A 255 4.56 -18.51 2.66
N VAL A 256 5.21 -17.63 1.89
CA VAL A 256 4.60 -16.99 0.72
C VAL A 256 5.14 -17.64 -0.54
N LYS A 257 4.44 -18.63 -1.09
CA LYS A 257 4.89 -19.33 -2.31
C LYS A 257 4.81 -18.44 -3.56
N THR A 258 3.69 -17.74 -3.74
CA THR A 258 3.42 -16.95 -4.94
C THR A 258 2.75 -15.62 -4.65
N LEU A 259 3.11 -14.59 -5.41
CA LEU A 259 2.48 -13.27 -5.46
C LEU A 259 2.21 -12.87 -6.91
N ALA A 260 0.99 -12.42 -7.22
CA ALA A 260 0.57 -12.07 -8.58
C ALA A 260 0.83 -13.17 -9.65
N GLY A 261 0.83 -14.44 -9.25
CA GLY A 261 1.16 -15.57 -10.13
C GLY A 261 2.67 -15.79 -10.38
N TYR A 262 3.55 -14.96 -9.81
CA TYR A 262 5.00 -15.21 -9.80
C TYR A 262 5.41 -16.03 -8.57
N ASP A 263 6.47 -16.83 -8.68
CA ASP A 263 7.20 -17.32 -7.52
C ASP A 263 7.71 -16.11 -6.70
N ILE A 264 7.68 -16.23 -5.37
CA ILE A 264 8.05 -15.14 -4.47
C ILE A 264 9.45 -14.58 -4.72
N ARG A 265 10.42 -15.42 -5.10
CA ARG A 265 11.79 -14.99 -5.40
C ARG A 265 11.80 -14.13 -6.65
N GLU A 266 11.01 -14.48 -7.65
CA GLU A 266 10.85 -13.69 -8.87
C GLU A 266 10.16 -12.36 -8.59
N ALA A 267 9.07 -12.37 -7.83
CA ALA A 267 8.36 -11.16 -7.44
C ALA A 267 9.29 -10.18 -6.69
N ILE A 268 10.08 -10.69 -5.74
CA ILE A 268 11.07 -9.88 -5.00
C ILE A 268 12.17 -9.37 -5.93
N ARG A 269 12.66 -10.17 -6.90
CA ARG A 269 13.65 -9.67 -7.88
C ARG A 269 13.12 -8.50 -8.71
N ILE A 270 11.85 -8.56 -9.11
CA ILE A 270 11.19 -7.50 -9.89
C ILE A 270 10.95 -6.25 -9.02
N GLU A 271 10.43 -6.43 -7.80
CA GLU A 271 10.14 -5.36 -6.85
C GLU A 271 10.75 -5.69 -5.48
N PRO A 272 12.02 -5.34 -5.25
CA PRO A 272 12.70 -5.71 -4.00
C PRO A 272 12.09 -5.07 -2.76
N ALA A 273 11.38 -3.95 -2.92
CA ALA A 273 10.73 -3.24 -1.82
C ALA A 273 9.64 -4.07 -1.12
N ILE A 274 9.22 -5.20 -1.69
CA ILE A 274 8.36 -6.20 -1.02
C ILE A 274 8.95 -6.64 0.32
N LEU A 275 10.28 -6.73 0.43
CA LEU A 275 10.98 -7.14 1.66
C LEU A 275 10.80 -6.17 2.85
N LYS A 276 10.20 -4.99 2.63
CA LYS A 276 9.88 -4.05 3.70
C LYS A 276 8.65 -4.46 4.51
N ASN A 277 7.79 -5.31 3.94
CA ASN A 277 6.62 -5.83 4.62
C ASN A 277 6.95 -7.16 5.30
N ASN A 278 6.18 -7.50 6.33
CA ASN A 278 6.26 -8.82 6.95
C ASN A 278 5.43 -9.85 6.18
N TYR A 279 5.71 -11.14 6.38
CA TYR A 279 5.02 -12.21 5.67
C TYR A 279 3.50 -12.20 5.89
N ASN A 280 3.03 -11.92 7.12
CA ASN A 280 1.60 -11.83 7.44
C ASN A 280 0.92 -10.72 6.63
N SER A 281 1.54 -9.55 6.55
CA SER A 281 1.03 -8.43 5.74
C SER A 281 0.96 -8.80 4.26
N LEU A 282 1.92 -9.54 3.71
CA LEU A 282 1.86 -9.98 2.31
C LEU A 282 0.70 -10.95 2.06
N LEU A 283 0.45 -11.89 2.98
CA LEU A 283 -0.69 -12.81 2.90
C LEU A 283 -2.02 -12.06 3.01
N GLU A 284 -2.11 -11.09 3.92
CA GLU A 284 -3.30 -10.24 4.08
C GLU A 284 -3.57 -9.43 2.80
N ILE A 285 -2.54 -8.80 2.22
CA ILE A 285 -2.67 -8.05 0.96
C ILE A 285 -3.15 -8.97 -0.16
N LYS A 286 -2.58 -10.18 -0.28
CA LYS A 286 -3.02 -11.16 -1.27
C LYS A 286 -4.51 -11.47 -1.11
N ASN A 287 -4.96 -11.71 0.12
CA ASN A 287 -6.36 -11.98 0.43
C ASN A 287 -7.28 -10.78 0.11
N ILE A 288 -6.86 -9.56 0.46
CA ILE A 288 -7.60 -8.32 0.15
C ILE A 288 -7.80 -8.19 -1.36
N LEU A 289 -6.73 -8.38 -2.14
CA LEU A 289 -6.79 -8.25 -3.60
C LEU A 289 -7.70 -9.31 -4.24
N GLN A 290 -7.62 -10.56 -3.77
CA GLN A 290 -8.47 -11.65 -4.22
C GLN A 290 -9.95 -11.42 -3.87
N THR A 291 -10.23 -11.02 -2.62
CA THR A 291 -11.59 -10.72 -2.16
C THR A 291 -12.23 -9.57 -2.93
N ASN A 292 -11.42 -8.61 -3.39
CA ASN A 292 -11.88 -7.49 -4.22
C ASN A 292 -11.92 -7.82 -5.73
N GLY A 293 -11.71 -9.08 -6.13
CA GLY A 293 -11.77 -9.52 -7.52
C GLY A 293 -10.65 -8.97 -8.42
N ILE A 294 -9.53 -8.54 -7.84
CA ILE A 294 -8.41 -7.99 -8.62
C ILE A 294 -7.63 -9.14 -9.26
N SER A 295 -7.60 -9.18 -10.59
CA SER A 295 -6.91 -10.23 -11.35
C SER A 295 -5.41 -10.26 -11.10
N GLU A 296 -4.80 -11.45 -11.21
CA GLU A 296 -3.34 -11.58 -11.11
C GLU A 296 -2.61 -10.76 -12.18
N GLU A 297 -3.18 -10.60 -13.39
CA GLU A 297 -2.63 -9.72 -14.44
C GLU A 297 -2.48 -8.28 -13.93
N ALA A 298 -3.51 -7.76 -13.26
CA ALA A 298 -3.46 -6.41 -12.69
C ALA A 298 -2.40 -6.30 -11.58
N GLN A 299 -2.28 -7.35 -10.76
CA GLN A 299 -1.26 -7.45 -9.73
C GLN A 299 0.16 -7.50 -10.32
N ARG A 300 0.39 -8.22 -11.42
CA ARG A 300 1.68 -8.31 -12.12
C ARG A 300 2.13 -6.95 -12.64
N ILE A 301 1.19 -6.17 -13.20
CA ILE A 301 1.47 -4.83 -13.72
C ILE A 301 1.83 -3.85 -12.58
N CYS A 302 1.36 -4.11 -11.36
CA CYS A 302 1.54 -3.22 -10.22
C CYS A 302 1.97 -3.96 -8.93
N LEU A 303 3.09 -4.69 -8.97
CA LEU A 303 3.65 -5.38 -7.79
C LEU A 303 3.89 -4.44 -6.60
N LYS A 304 4.10 -3.14 -6.87
CA LYS A 304 4.25 -2.10 -5.84
C LYS A 304 3.09 -2.03 -4.85
N VAL A 305 1.90 -2.55 -5.19
CA VAL A 305 0.80 -2.70 -4.23
C VAL A 305 1.24 -3.50 -2.99
N TYR A 306 2.06 -4.54 -3.16
CA TYR A 306 2.56 -5.38 -2.07
C TYR A 306 3.60 -4.69 -1.17
N CYS A 307 3.99 -3.46 -1.49
CA CYS A 307 4.89 -2.64 -0.65
C CYS A 307 4.12 -1.68 0.28
N MET A 308 2.78 -1.71 0.25
CA MET A 308 1.92 -0.85 1.06
C MET A 308 1.44 -1.60 2.31
N CYS A 309 0.88 -0.87 3.28
CA CYS A 309 0.21 -1.46 4.44
C CYS A 309 -1.14 -2.08 4.01
N PRO A 310 -1.52 -3.29 4.49
CA PRO A 310 -2.79 -3.94 4.18
C PRO A 310 -4.01 -3.03 4.43
N GLN A 311 -4.06 -2.37 5.59
CA GLN A 311 -5.13 -1.43 5.97
C GLN A 311 -5.28 -0.30 4.96
N THR A 312 -4.15 0.29 4.52
CA THR A 312 -4.16 1.34 3.52
C THR A 312 -4.68 0.85 2.16
N ILE A 313 -4.42 -0.41 1.79
CA ILE A 313 -4.94 -0.96 0.53
C ILE A 313 -6.46 -1.15 0.64
N GLN A 314 -6.94 -1.73 1.74
CA GLN A 314 -8.36 -1.94 2.01
C GLN A 314 -9.12 -0.61 1.96
N GLU A 315 -8.73 0.38 2.76
CA GLU A 315 -9.35 1.71 2.79
C GLU A 315 -9.34 2.39 1.42
N ARG A 316 -8.26 2.23 0.64
CA ARG A 316 -8.16 2.83 -0.69
C ARG A 316 -9.06 2.12 -1.68
N LEU A 317 -9.17 0.79 -1.65
CA LEU A 317 -10.06 0.05 -2.53
C LEU A 317 -11.52 0.38 -2.23
N GLU A 318 -11.91 0.43 -0.95
CA GLU A 318 -13.26 0.83 -0.53
C GLU A 318 -13.62 2.23 -1.04
N GLN A 319 -12.76 3.22 -0.78
CA GLN A 319 -13.01 4.59 -1.25
C GLN A 319 -13.02 4.71 -2.78
N LEU A 320 -12.29 3.84 -3.49
CA LEU A 320 -12.33 3.82 -4.95
C LEU A 320 -13.65 3.28 -5.47
N LYS A 321 -14.29 2.30 -4.82
CA LYS A 321 -15.58 1.74 -5.26
C LYS A 321 -16.71 2.78 -5.35
N GLU A 322 -16.64 3.81 -4.51
CA GLU A 322 -17.58 4.93 -4.51
C GLU A 322 -17.43 5.86 -5.73
N LEU A 323 -16.32 5.80 -6.45
CA LEU A 323 -16.09 6.63 -7.64
C LEU A 323 -16.71 5.97 -8.88
N LYS A 324 -17.60 6.69 -9.57
CA LYS A 324 -18.20 6.24 -10.85
C LYS A 324 -17.13 5.82 -11.87
N GLU A 325 -16.00 6.52 -11.90
CA GLU A 325 -14.88 6.25 -12.80
C GLU A 325 -14.18 4.92 -12.49
N TYR A 326 -14.12 4.55 -11.20
CA TYR A 326 -13.52 3.28 -10.81
C TYR A 326 -14.41 2.11 -11.23
N GLN A 327 -15.73 2.25 -11.13
CA GLN A 327 -16.67 1.19 -11.52
C GLN A 327 -16.45 0.79 -12.99
N ILE A 328 -16.29 1.78 -13.87
CA ILE A 328 -15.99 1.59 -15.31
C ILE A 328 -14.59 1.00 -15.52
N LEU A 329 -13.60 1.40 -14.72
CA LEU A 329 -12.20 1.04 -14.91
C LEU A 329 -11.74 -0.15 -14.06
N SER A 330 -12.65 -0.78 -13.31
CA SER A 330 -12.35 -1.82 -12.32
C SER A 330 -11.69 -3.04 -12.96
N THR A 331 -12.05 -3.35 -14.21
CA THR A 331 -11.50 -4.45 -15.01
C THR A 331 -10.18 -4.10 -15.72
N ASN A 332 -9.73 -2.84 -15.65
CA ASN A 332 -8.52 -2.42 -16.34
C ASN A 332 -7.28 -3.03 -15.66
N PRO A 333 -6.34 -3.65 -16.39
CA PRO A 333 -5.13 -4.23 -15.78
C PRO A 333 -4.25 -3.21 -15.03
N ARG A 334 -4.43 -1.91 -15.26
CA ARG A 334 -3.74 -0.84 -14.52
C ARG A 334 -4.52 -0.31 -13.31
N VAL A 335 -5.65 -0.91 -12.94
CA VAL A 335 -6.53 -0.46 -11.84
C VAL A 335 -5.78 -0.22 -10.54
N LEU A 336 -4.82 -1.09 -10.19
CA LEU A 336 -4.01 -0.96 -8.98
C LEU A 336 -3.10 0.28 -8.95
N SER A 337 -2.81 0.88 -10.11
CA SER A 337 -2.12 2.17 -10.15
C SER A 337 -2.91 3.28 -9.48
N LEU A 338 -4.25 3.18 -9.46
CA LEU A 338 -5.14 4.12 -8.74
C LEU A 338 -4.98 3.96 -7.23
N VAL A 339 -4.83 2.73 -6.75
CA VAL A 339 -4.59 2.42 -5.33
C VAL A 339 -3.24 2.99 -4.91
N VAL A 340 -2.16 2.69 -5.65
CA VAL A 340 -0.80 3.15 -5.32
C VAL A 340 -0.69 4.68 -5.41
N HIS A 341 -1.28 5.29 -6.43
CA HIS A 341 -1.16 6.73 -6.71
C HIS A 341 -2.41 7.55 -6.37
N LYS A 342 -3.21 7.12 -5.39
CA LYS A 342 -4.49 7.75 -5.03
C LYS A 342 -4.46 9.27 -4.90
N ARG A 343 -3.51 9.84 -4.13
CA ARG A 343 -3.41 11.30 -3.94
C ARG A 343 -3.25 12.06 -5.27
N LYS A 344 -2.40 11.52 -6.16
CA LYS A 344 -2.15 12.10 -7.48
C LYS A 344 -3.40 11.97 -8.36
N MET A 345 -4.08 10.84 -8.29
CA MET A 345 -5.32 10.60 -9.02
C MET A 345 -6.43 11.59 -8.60
N LEU A 346 -6.69 11.73 -7.29
CA LEU A 346 -7.73 12.63 -6.78
C LEU A 346 -7.49 14.09 -7.18
N SER A 347 -6.26 14.59 -6.99
CA SER A 347 -5.89 15.95 -7.42
C SER A 347 -6.05 16.18 -8.93
N ARG A 348 -5.87 15.13 -9.74
CA ARG A 348 -6.08 15.22 -11.19
C ARG A 348 -7.55 15.16 -11.56
N LEU A 349 -8.34 14.34 -10.86
CA LEU A 349 -9.77 14.25 -11.06
C LEU A 349 -10.43 15.62 -10.80
N GLU A 350 -10.07 16.27 -9.69
CA GLU A 350 -10.52 17.63 -9.36
C GLU A 350 -10.20 18.63 -10.50
N LYS A 351 -8.96 18.63 -11.00
CA LYS A 351 -8.55 19.51 -12.11
C LYS A 351 -9.32 19.24 -13.41
N ILE A 352 -9.57 17.96 -13.71
CA ILE A 352 -10.35 17.55 -14.89
C ILE A 352 -11.79 18.07 -14.77
N GLN A 353 -12.39 17.94 -13.59
CA GLN A 353 -13.74 18.43 -13.29
C GLN A 353 -13.81 19.96 -13.38
N SER A 354 -12.85 20.69 -12.80
CA SER A 354 -12.78 22.16 -12.91
C SER A 354 -12.64 22.63 -14.36
N ALA A 355 -11.90 21.88 -15.19
CA ALA A 355 -11.75 22.16 -16.62
C ALA A 355 -12.94 21.67 -17.47
N LYS A 356 -13.97 21.08 -16.86
CA LYS A 356 -15.16 20.51 -17.51
C LYS A 356 -14.81 19.52 -18.63
N LYS A 357 -13.70 18.79 -18.50
CA LYS A 357 -13.32 17.76 -19.47
C LYS A 357 -14.02 16.45 -19.16
N GLN A 358 -14.84 15.96 -20.10
CA GLN A 358 -15.64 14.75 -19.89
C GLN A 358 -14.94 13.47 -20.36
N CYS A 359 -14.02 13.56 -21.34
CA CYS A 359 -13.40 12.36 -21.92
C CYS A 359 -11.97 12.16 -21.40
N TYR A 360 -11.85 11.42 -20.31
CA TYR A 360 -10.57 10.97 -19.74
C TYR A 360 -10.55 9.46 -19.50
N SER A 361 -9.39 8.95 -19.11
CA SER A 361 -9.13 7.53 -18.87
C SER A 361 -8.18 7.36 -17.70
N LEU A 362 -8.00 6.11 -17.27
CA LEU A 362 -7.00 5.76 -16.26
C LEU A 362 -5.62 6.33 -16.59
N ASN A 363 -5.23 6.33 -17.88
CA ASN A 363 -3.97 6.91 -18.32
C ASN A 363 -3.79 8.37 -17.86
N HIS A 364 -4.81 9.21 -18.00
CA HIS A 364 -4.71 10.62 -17.59
C HIS A 364 -4.57 10.77 -16.07
N LEU A 365 -5.23 9.89 -15.30
CA LEU A 365 -5.17 9.91 -13.84
C LEU A 365 -3.80 9.49 -13.30
N VAL A 366 -3.12 8.53 -13.93
CA VAL A 366 -1.87 7.95 -13.38
C VAL A 366 -0.59 8.34 -14.12
N ALA A 367 -0.65 8.79 -15.38
CA ALA A 367 0.52 9.05 -16.24
C ALA A 367 1.47 10.15 -15.71
N SER A 368 2.60 10.38 -16.38
CA SER A 368 3.54 11.44 -16.01
C SER A 368 2.89 12.83 -15.99
N THR A 369 3.50 13.79 -15.27
CA THR A 369 3.01 15.17 -15.20
C THR A 369 2.97 15.83 -16.58
N LYS A 370 3.97 15.56 -17.43
CA LYS A 370 4.02 16.04 -18.81
C LYS A 370 2.81 15.57 -19.62
N VAL A 371 2.49 14.28 -19.58
CA VAL A 371 1.34 13.71 -20.32
C VAL A 371 0.02 14.31 -19.83
N PHE A 372 -0.16 14.45 -18.52
CA PHE A 372 -1.36 15.06 -17.95
C PHE A 372 -1.51 16.53 -18.31
N ASN A 373 -0.43 17.32 -18.22
CA ASN A 373 -0.48 18.74 -18.56
C ASN A 373 -0.75 18.96 -20.05
N ASN A 374 -0.20 18.10 -20.92
CA ASN A 374 -0.53 18.14 -22.34
C ASN A 374 -2.02 17.86 -22.57
N TYR A 375 -2.58 16.87 -21.85
CA TYR A 375 -4.01 16.57 -21.92
C TYR A 375 -4.88 17.71 -21.40
N ILE A 376 -4.55 18.31 -20.24
CA ILE A 376 -5.41 19.36 -19.65
C ILE A 376 -5.39 20.63 -20.50
N ASN A 377 -4.24 20.97 -21.10
CA ASN A 377 -4.06 22.17 -21.92
C ASN A 377 -4.48 21.98 -23.38
N SER A 378 -4.63 20.74 -23.87
CA SER A 378 -5.04 20.52 -25.27
C SER A 378 -6.48 20.93 -25.48
N PHE A 379 -6.76 21.57 -26.63
CA PHE A 379 -8.12 21.75 -27.11
C PHE A 379 -8.74 20.38 -27.45
N GLY A 380 -9.92 20.12 -26.90
CA GLY A 380 -10.66 18.87 -27.08
C GLY A 380 -10.50 17.85 -25.95
N ASN A 381 -11.44 16.90 -25.92
CA ASN A 381 -11.51 15.80 -24.98
C ASN A 381 -11.06 14.53 -25.70
N LYS A 382 -9.83 14.06 -25.48
CA LYS A 382 -9.33 12.80 -26.07
C LYS A 382 -9.05 11.77 -24.99
N VAL A 383 -9.68 10.61 -25.10
CA VAL A 383 -9.43 9.42 -24.27
C VAL A 383 -8.22 8.65 -24.78
N CYS A 384 -7.59 7.83 -23.94
CA CYS A 384 -6.61 6.85 -24.41
C CYS A 384 -7.34 5.69 -25.10
N GLY A 385 -7.11 5.52 -26.41
CA GLY A 385 -7.75 4.44 -27.18
C GLY A 385 -7.47 3.02 -26.66
N ARG A 386 -6.34 2.82 -25.98
CA ARG A 386 -6.04 1.55 -25.30
C ARG A 386 -7.03 1.27 -24.17
N ASP A 387 -7.40 2.29 -23.39
CA ASP A 387 -8.33 2.11 -22.28
C ASP A 387 -9.76 1.85 -22.79
N ILE A 388 -10.16 2.45 -23.92
CA ILE A 388 -11.43 2.10 -24.61
C ILE A 388 -11.44 0.63 -25.03
N ALA A 389 -10.38 0.16 -25.69
CA ALA A 389 -10.28 -1.21 -26.17
C ALA A 389 -10.27 -2.22 -25.01
N VAL A 390 -9.60 -1.89 -23.91
CA VAL A 390 -9.61 -2.71 -22.68
C VAL A 390 -11.02 -2.81 -22.13
N LEU A 391 -11.72 -1.68 -21.95
CA LEU A 391 -13.09 -1.64 -21.45
C LEU A 391 -14.01 -2.54 -22.29
N ILE A 392 -14.07 -2.29 -23.61
CA ILE A 392 -14.89 -3.07 -24.54
C ILE A 392 -14.53 -4.57 -24.46
N SER A 393 -13.23 -4.92 -24.53
CA SER A 393 -12.80 -6.32 -24.49
C SER A 393 -13.14 -7.03 -23.17
N SER A 394 -13.21 -6.29 -22.07
CA SER A 394 -13.48 -6.84 -20.73
C SER A 394 -14.96 -7.04 -20.44
N CYS A 395 -15.84 -6.29 -21.12
CA CYS A 395 -17.28 -6.33 -20.88
C CYS A 395 -18.05 -7.21 -21.87
N ILE A 396 -17.43 -7.61 -22.98
CA ILE A 396 -18.09 -8.36 -24.04
C ILE A 396 -18.33 -9.83 -23.62
N GLN A 397 -19.57 -10.30 -23.80
CA GLN A 397 -19.93 -11.72 -23.64
C GLN A 397 -19.81 -12.46 -24.98
N THR A 398 -18.78 -13.27 -25.18
CA THR A 398 -18.62 -14.07 -26.41
C THR A 398 -19.35 -15.42 -26.32
N LYS A 399 -19.89 -15.90 -27.44
CA LYS A 399 -20.57 -17.20 -27.54
C LYS A 399 -19.70 -18.41 -27.13
N GLN A 400 -18.38 -18.27 -27.15
CA GLN A 400 -17.42 -19.38 -27.02
C GLN A 400 -17.05 -19.75 -25.57
N VAL A 401 -17.57 -19.07 -24.54
CA VAL A 401 -17.10 -19.28 -23.14
C VAL A 401 -17.67 -20.54 -22.46
N LYS A 402 -18.56 -21.33 -23.10
CA LYS A 402 -19.16 -22.50 -22.44
C LYS A 402 -18.39 -23.82 -22.53
N ASN A 403 -17.39 -23.98 -23.38
CA ASN A 403 -16.64 -25.24 -23.48
C ASN A 403 -15.17 -24.95 -23.82
N TYR A 404 -14.29 -24.92 -22.82
CA TYR A 404 -12.90 -25.43 -22.83
C TYR A 404 -12.08 -24.79 -21.69
N ASP A 405 -11.43 -25.63 -20.90
CA ASP A 405 -10.31 -25.25 -20.02
C ASP A 405 -9.11 -24.83 -20.89
N SER A 406 -9.15 -23.63 -21.46
CA SER A 406 -8.00 -23.06 -22.16
C SER A 406 -6.99 -22.49 -21.17
N SER A 407 -5.73 -22.91 -21.32
CA SER A 407 -4.58 -22.47 -20.54
C SER A 407 -4.43 -20.94 -20.58
N ALA A 408 -3.91 -20.34 -19.49
CA ALA A 408 -3.82 -18.89 -19.30
C ALA A 408 -3.11 -18.14 -20.46
N THR A 409 -2.14 -18.79 -21.11
CA THR A 409 -1.39 -18.25 -22.26
C THR A 409 -2.23 -18.09 -23.53
N ASN A 410 -3.21 -18.97 -23.76
CA ASN A 410 -4.09 -18.86 -24.93
C ASN A 410 -5.08 -17.71 -24.75
N LYS A 411 -5.59 -17.53 -23.53
CA LYS A 411 -6.50 -16.42 -23.18
C LYS A 411 -5.85 -15.04 -23.35
N GLU A 412 -4.60 -14.85 -22.94
CA GLU A 412 -3.90 -13.56 -23.13
C GLU A 412 -3.70 -13.21 -24.62
N ASN A 413 -3.38 -14.20 -25.46
CA ASN A 413 -3.22 -14.01 -26.90
C ASN A 413 -4.54 -13.69 -27.61
N GLU A 414 -5.63 -14.37 -27.22
CA GLU A 414 -6.98 -14.09 -27.70
C GLU A 414 -7.44 -12.68 -27.31
N GLN A 415 -7.26 -12.30 -26.04
CA GLN A 415 -7.62 -10.96 -25.54
C GLN A 415 -6.82 -9.87 -26.27
N SER A 416 -5.53 -10.10 -26.53
CA SER A 416 -4.68 -9.19 -27.31
C SER A 416 -5.17 -9.03 -28.74
N THR A 417 -5.56 -10.11 -29.39
CA THR A 417 -6.10 -10.12 -30.75
C THR A 417 -7.45 -9.40 -30.83
N LEU A 418 -8.34 -9.66 -29.88
CA LEU A 418 -9.63 -8.98 -29.74
C LEU A 418 -9.45 -7.46 -29.56
N ARG A 419 -8.54 -7.03 -28.66
CA ARG A 419 -8.22 -5.61 -28.45
C ARG A 419 -7.73 -4.95 -29.74
N LYS A 420 -6.92 -5.63 -30.56
CA LYS A 420 -6.46 -5.12 -31.86
C LYS A 420 -7.62 -4.97 -32.85
N ALA A 421 -8.51 -5.96 -32.94
CA ALA A 421 -9.69 -5.92 -33.80
C ALA A 421 -10.63 -4.75 -33.43
N ILE A 422 -10.92 -4.58 -32.14
CA ILE A 422 -11.72 -3.45 -31.64
C ILE A 422 -11.11 -2.11 -32.05
N VAL A 423 -9.79 -1.92 -31.87
CA VAL A 423 -9.12 -0.68 -32.25
C VAL A 423 -9.19 -0.43 -33.76
N GLN A 424 -9.03 -1.48 -34.58
CA GLN A 424 -9.15 -1.35 -36.04
C GLN A 424 -10.55 -0.91 -36.46
N GLN A 425 -11.58 -1.46 -35.81
CA GLN A 425 -12.96 -1.11 -36.09
C GLN A 425 -13.29 0.32 -35.63
N LEU A 426 -12.92 0.70 -34.40
CA LEU A 426 -13.11 2.05 -33.89
C LEU A 426 -12.43 3.13 -34.74
N LYS A 427 -11.24 2.85 -35.28
CA LYS A 427 -10.51 3.79 -36.15
C LYS A 427 -11.25 4.18 -37.42
N LYS A 428 -12.28 3.43 -37.83
CA LYS A 428 -13.16 3.81 -38.95
C LYS A 428 -13.98 5.06 -38.64
N HIS A 429 -14.20 5.38 -37.37
CA HIS A 429 -14.91 6.59 -36.95
C HIS A 429 -13.93 7.73 -36.66
N LYS A 430 -14.13 8.90 -37.30
CA LYS A 430 -13.21 10.06 -37.20
C LYS A 430 -12.93 10.50 -35.76
N TYR A 431 -13.95 10.47 -34.91
CA TYR A 431 -13.88 10.98 -33.53
C TYR A 431 -13.90 9.89 -32.46
N TRP A 432 -13.43 8.67 -32.75
CA TRP A 432 -13.49 7.54 -31.81
C TRP A 432 -12.79 7.74 -30.45
N LEU A 433 -11.88 8.72 -30.34
CA LEU A 433 -11.23 9.10 -29.08
C LEU A 433 -12.00 10.16 -28.28
N HIS A 434 -13.10 10.69 -28.82
CA HIS A 434 -13.80 11.85 -28.28
C HIS A 434 -15.13 11.51 -27.59
N SER A 435 -15.41 10.22 -27.38
CA SER A 435 -16.54 9.76 -26.56
C SER A 435 -16.07 9.46 -25.13
N SER A 436 -16.91 9.74 -24.13
CA SER A 436 -16.59 9.45 -22.73
C SER A 436 -16.62 7.94 -22.47
N LEU A 437 -15.78 7.45 -21.56
CA LEU A 437 -15.82 6.03 -21.17
C LEU A 437 -17.15 5.64 -20.52
N TYR A 438 -17.86 6.61 -19.93
CA TYR A 438 -19.18 6.42 -19.37
C TYR A 438 -20.21 6.06 -20.45
N ILE A 439 -20.28 6.84 -21.55
CA ILE A 439 -21.20 6.57 -22.67
C ILE A 439 -20.90 5.20 -23.30
N ILE A 440 -19.62 4.89 -23.47
CA ILE A 440 -19.20 3.58 -24.00
C ILE A 440 -19.66 2.45 -23.07
N ASN A 441 -19.49 2.61 -21.76
CA ASN A 441 -19.91 1.61 -20.78
C ASN A 441 -21.44 1.42 -20.74
N GLU A 442 -22.22 2.49 -20.77
CA GLU A 442 -23.69 2.42 -20.80
C GLU A 442 -24.20 1.67 -22.04
N ASN A 443 -23.66 2.01 -23.22
CA ASN A 443 -24.01 1.29 -24.45
C ASN A 443 -23.58 -0.17 -24.41
N LEU A 444 -22.40 -0.48 -23.85
CA LEU A 444 -21.95 -1.86 -23.70
C LEU A 444 -22.88 -2.68 -22.81
N GLN A 445 -23.31 -2.12 -21.66
CA GLN A 445 -24.23 -2.79 -20.76
C GLN A 445 -25.54 -3.10 -21.47
N TYR A 446 -26.14 -2.10 -22.12
CA TYR A 446 -27.40 -2.27 -22.85
C TYR A 446 -27.29 -3.26 -24.02
N LEU A 447 -26.24 -3.17 -24.85
CA LEU A 447 -26.10 -4.05 -26.01
C LEU A 447 -25.77 -5.49 -25.63
N ASN A 448 -25.04 -5.73 -24.53
CA ASN A 448 -24.75 -7.09 -24.05
C ASN A 448 -26.02 -7.83 -23.56
N GLU A 449 -27.09 -7.13 -23.22
CA GLU A 449 -28.38 -7.77 -22.88
C GLU A 449 -29.11 -8.32 -24.12
N ILE A 450 -28.75 -7.83 -25.30
CA ILE A 450 -29.49 -8.07 -26.55
C ILE A 450 -28.65 -8.89 -27.55
N PHE A 451 -27.36 -8.61 -27.62
CA PHE A 451 -26.46 -9.13 -28.63
C PHE A 451 -25.24 -9.83 -28.03
N TYR A 452 -24.74 -10.81 -28.78
CA TYR A 452 -23.47 -11.43 -28.48
C TYR A 452 -22.29 -10.56 -28.88
N GLY A 453 -21.17 -10.82 -28.22
CA GLY A 453 -19.94 -10.06 -28.37
C GLY A 453 -19.40 -9.89 -29.78
N ASP A 454 -19.48 -10.92 -30.61
CA ASP A 454 -19.04 -10.89 -32.01
C ASP A 454 -19.77 -9.81 -32.81
N VAL A 455 -21.08 -9.67 -32.59
CA VAL A 455 -21.93 -8.66 -33.24
C VAL A 455 -21.53 -7.25 -32.79
N ILE A 456 -21.30 -7.08 -31.47
CA ILE A 456 -20.89 -5.79 -30.88
C ILE A 456 -19.51 -5.38 -31.38
N VAL A 457 -18.54 -6.29 -31.46
CA VAL A 457 -17.18 -5.99 -31.98
C VAL A 457 -17.26 -5.52 -33.42
N ASN A 458 -18.05 -6.19 -34.26
CA ASN A 458 -18.20 -5.82 -35.67
C ASN A 458 -18.85 -4.45 -35.88
N ASN A 459 -19.64 -3.97 -34.91
CA ASN A 459 -20.36 -2.69 -34.99
C ASN A 459 -19.95 -1.72 -33.87
N CYS A 460 -18.73 -1.85 -33.32
CA CYS A 460 -18.36 -1.18 -32.07
C CYS A 460 -18.31 0.35 -32.14
N GLN A 461 -18.42 0.96 -33.33
CA GLN A 461 -18.58 2.41 -33.48
C GLN A 461 -19.87 2.90 -32.84
N ILE A 462 -20.92 2.08 -32.81
CA ILE A 462 -22.20 2.42 -32.18
C ILE A 462 -22.05 2.78 -30.69
N LEU A 463 -21.02 2.22 -30.03
CA LEU A 463 -20.72 2.49 -28.62
C LEU A 463 -20.28 3.93 -28.35
N LEU A 464 -19.93 4.69 -29.39
CA LEU A 464 -19.48 6.07 -29.27
C LEU A 464 -20.63 7.06 -29.13
N TYR A 465 -21.86 6.64 -29.47
CA TYR A 465 -23.04 7.47 -29.58
C TYR A 465 -23.86 7.50 -28.28
N PRO A 466 -24.67 8.54 -28.04
CA PRO A 466 -25.57 8.58 -26.89
C PRO A 466 -26.49 7.36 -26.82
N LEU A 467 -26.65 6.80 -25.62
CA LEU A 467 -27.49 5.62 -25.41
C LEU A 467 -28.95 5.88 -25.80
N THR A 468 -29.46 7.08 -25.55
CA THR A 468 -30.85 7.46 -25.85
C THR A 468 -31.19 7.31 -27.33
N GLU A 469 -30.34 7.80 -28.22
CA GLU A 469 -30.53 7.67 -29.67
C GLU A 469 -30.30 6.23 -30.14
N THR A 470 -29.25 5.58 -29.63
CA THR A 470 -28.95 4.18 -29.94
C THR A 470 -30.13 3.27 -29.60
N LYS A 471 -30.70 3.45 -28.39
CA LYS A 471 -31.85 2.69 -27.90
C LYS A 471 -33.11 2.94 -28.73
N GLN A 472 -33.41 4.19 -29.05
CA GLN A 472 -34.61 4.56 -29.83
C GLN A 472 -34.68 3.83 -31.16
N TYR A 473 -33.60 3.88 -31.96
CA TYR A 473 -33.56 3.21 -33.27
C TYR A 473 -33.45 1.69 -33.14
N LEU A 474 -32.72 1.20 -32.14
CA LEU A 474 -32.56 -0.23 -31.93
C LEU A 474 -33.89 -0.90 -31.60
N GLU A 475 -34.65 -0.33 -30.66
CA GLU A 475 -35.96 -0.84 -30.27
C GLU A 475 -36.92 -0.85 -31.46
N PHE A 476 -36.90 0.22 -32.28
CA PHE A 476 -37.68 0.28 -33.52
C PHE A 476 -37.38 -0.91 -34.45
N PHE A 477 -36.11 -1.13 -34.82
CA PHE A 477 -35.74 -2.19 -35.75
C PHE A 477 -36.00 -3.59 -35.18
N LEU A 478 -35.77 -3.79 -33.88
CA LEU A 478 -36.04 -5.07 -33.22
C LEU A 478 -37.54 -5.38 -33.14
N MET A 479 -38.39 -4.38 -32.89
CA MET A 479 -39.85 -4.55 -32.90
C MET A 479 -40.37 -4.90 -34.30
N LYS A 480 -39.88 -4.21 -35.33
CA LYS A 480 -40.22 -4.50 -36.73
C LYS A 480 -39.81 -5.91 -37.14
N ARG A 481 -38.62 -6.38 -36.74
CA ARG A 481 -38.18 -7.77 -36.98
C ARG A 481 -39.09 -8.81 -36.33
N LYS A 482 -39.66 -8.51 -35.16
CA LYS A 482 -40.58 -9.41 -34.43
C LYS A 482 -42.04 -9.31 -34.89
N HIS A 483 -42.35 -8.53 -35.94
CA HIS A 483 -43.71 -8.24 -36.40
C HIS A 483 -44.64 -7.67 -35.33
N ASN A 484 -44.10 -6.97 -34.32
CA ASN A 484 -44.93 -6.27 -33.34
C ASN A 484 -45.38 -4.92 -33.91
N GLU A 485 -46.65 -4.55 -33.71
CA GLU A 485 -47.13 -3.20 -34.03
C GLU A 485 -46.34 -2.17 -33.21
N ALA A 486 -45.73 -1.20 -33.89
CA ALA A 486 -45.00 -0.10 -33.28
C ALA A 486 -46.00 0.87 -32.60
N LYS A 487 -46.55 0.47 -31.45
CA LYS A 487 -47.34 1.36 -30.62
C LYS A 487 -46.37 2.30 -29.89
N ASN A 488 -46.42 3.59 -30.23
CA ASN A 488 -45.76 4.72 -29.56
C ASN A 488 -44.26 4.97 -29.83
N ILE A 489 -43.72 4.64 -31.00
CA ILE A 489 -42.35 5.07 -31.37
C ILE A 489 -42.42 6.06 -32.55
N ASP A 490 -42.29 7.36 -32.26
CA ASP A 490 -42.11 8.43 -33.26
C ASP A 490 -40.70 8.36 -33.86
N VAL A 491 -40.48 7.43 -34.78
CA VAL A 491 -39.27 7.37 -35.61
C VAL A 491 -39.70 7.46 -37.06
N GLU A 492 -39.51 8.65 -37.65
CA GLU A 492 -39.67 8.87 -39.09
C GLU A 492 -38.49 8.26 -39.83
N LEU A 493 -38.70 7.08 -40.42
CA LEU A 493 -37.78 6.48 -41.37
C LEU A 493 -38.07 6.93 -42.80
N ASP A 494 -37.06 6.81 -43.65
CA ASP A 494 -37.21 7.09 -45.09
C ASP A 494 -38.14 6.09 -45.78
N GLY A 495 -38.77 6.50 -46.89
CA GLY A 495 -39.66 5.63 -47.68
C GLY A 495 -38.97 4.38 -48.24
N CYS A 496 -37.63 4.37 -48.30
CA CYS A 496 -36.81 3.24 -48.74
C CYS A 496 -36.93 2.00 -47.84
N TYR A 497 -37.44 2.15 -46.62
CA TYR A 497 -37.57 1.07 -45.63
C TYR A 497 -38.86 0.23 -45.80
N ASN A 498 -39.77 0.64 -46.68
CA ASN A 498 -41.07 -0.02 -46.87
C ASN A 498 -40.96 -1.41 -47.54
N ASN A 499 -39.91 -1.64 -48.32
CA ASN A 499 -39.68 -2.91 -49.03
C ASN A 499 -38.69 -3.83 -48.29
N LEU A 500 -38.24 -3.44 -47.09
CA LEU A 500 -37.27 -4.20 -46.32
C LEU A 500 -37.96 -5.37 -45.60
N SER A 501 -37.48 -6.59 -45.82
CA SER A 501 -37.90 -7.76 -45.05
C SER A 501 -37.21 -7.74 -43.68
N TYR A 502 -37.86 -7.13 -42.69
CA TYR A 502 -37.28 -6.97 -41.35
C TYR A 502 -37.03 -8.30 -40.63
N SER A 503 -37.82 -9.33 -40.92
CA SER A 503 -37.68 -10.68 -40.35
C SER A 503 -36.34 -11.32 -40.71
N ASP A 504 -35.80 -10.97 -41.88
CA ASP A 504 -34.60 -11.62 -42.44
C ASP A 504 -33.31 -10.91 -42.03
N LEU A 505 -33.42 -9.80 -41.28
CA LEU A 505 -32.27 -9.02 -40.83
C LEU A 505 -31.52 -9.75 -39.70
N THR A 506 -30.24 -10.00 -39.98
CA THR A 506 -29.27 -10.46 -38.96
C THR A 506 -29.00 -9.37 -37.93
N ASP A 507 -28.53 -9.77 -36.74
CA ASP A 507 -28.17 -8.83 -35.67
C ASP A 507 -27.10 -7.81 -36.11
N ASN A 508 -26.15 -8.23 -36.95
CA ASN A 508 -25.14 -7.33 -37.53
C ASN A 508 -25.78 -6.26 -38.42
N GLN A 509 -26.72 -6.66 -39.27
CA GLN A 509 -27.44 -5.73 -40.16
C GLN A 509 -28.29 -4.76 -39.35
N ILE A 510 -28.94 -5.20 -38.28
CA ILE A 510 -29.70 -4.31 -37.39
C ILE A 510 -28.79 -3.24 -36.79
N LEU A 511 -27.66 -3.61 -36.17
CA LEU A 511 -26.76 -2.62 -35.58
C LEU A 511 -26.17 -1.67 -36.63
N SER A 512 -25.87 -2.17 -37.83
CA SER A 512 -25.43 -1.33 -38.94
C SER A 512 -26.51 -0.33 -39.39
N LEU A 513 -27.78 -0.74 -39.44
CA LEU A 513 -28.91 0.14 -39.78
C LEU A 513 -29.17 1.19 -38.71
N VAL A 514 -29.06 0.82 -37.42
CA VAL A 514 -29.14 1.78 -36.31
C VAL A 514 -28.07 2.87 -36.46
N LEU A 515 -26.82 2.47 -36.67
CA LEU A 515 -25.71 3.41 -36.85
C LEU A 515 -25.94 4.30 -38.09
N TYR A 516 -26.44 3.72 -39.18
CA TYR A 516 -26.78 4.45 -40.40
C TYR A 516 -27.82 5.53 -40.13
N GLU A 517 -28.93 5.21 -39.46
CA GLU A 517 -30.01 6.17 -39.20
C GLU A 517 -29.61 7.29 -38.23
N ILE A 518 -28.70 7.01 -37.30
CA ILE A 518 -28.10 8.05 -36.46
C ILE A 518 -27.26 8.99 -37.32
N GLU A 519 -26.29 8.45 -38.08
CA GLU A 519 -25.33 9.26 -38.85
C GLU A 519 -25.92 9.94 -40.09
N LYS A 520 -27.01 9.42 -40.64
CA LYS A 520 -27.72 10.01 -41.78
C LYS A 520 -28.07 11.48 -41.54
N ARG A 521 -28.53 11.80 -40.32
CA ARG A 521 -28.88 13.18 -39.91
C ARG A 521 -27.67 14.11 -39.81
N TYR A 522 -26.48 13.53 -39.71
CA TYR A 522 -25.19 14.23 -39.61
C TYR A 522 -24.36 14.08 -40.88
N HIS A 523 -24.96 13.63 -42.00
CA HIS A 523 -24.27 13.42 -43.27
C HIS A 523 -22.99 12.56 -43.14
N PHE A 524 -22.99 11.59 -42.23
CA PHE A 524 -21.86 10.71 -41.96
C PHE A 524 -20.57 11.45 -41.55
N SER A 525 -20.69 12.64 -40.97
CA SER A 525 -19.55 13.43 -40.49
C SER A 525 -18.90 12.84 -39.22
N GLY A 526 -19.62 11.96 -38.51
CA GLY A 526 -19.28 11.47 -37.18
C GLY A 526 -19.69 12.40 -36.05
N ASP A 527 -20.35 13.54 -36.34
CA ASP A 527 -20.74 14.52 -35.33
C ASP A 527 -21.93 14.04 -34.47
N GLY A 528 -22.59 12.94 -34.86
CA GLY A 528 -23.68 12.33 -34.11
C GLY A 528 -23.28 11.86 -32.70
N ILE A 529 -21.99 11.73 -32.40
CA ILE A 529 -21.53 11.42 -31.03
C ILE A 529 -21.81 12.55 -30.02
N TRP A 530 -22.13 13.77 -30.50
CA TRP A 530 -22.47 14.93 -29.68
C TRP A 530 -23.95 15.28 -29.72
N SER A 531 -24.79 14.45 -30.34
CA SER A 531 -26.23 14.65 -30.36
C SER A 531 -26.80 14.68 -28.94
N LYS A 532 -27.70 15.64 -28.66
CA LYS A 532 -28.43 15.79 -27.39
C LYS A 532 -27.62 15.52 -26.10
N GLN A 533 -26.46 16.16 -25.92
CA GLN A 533 -25.76 16.18 -24.62
C GLN A 533 -26.50 17.07 -23.59
N ASP A 534 -27.73 16.75 -23.24
CA ASP A 534 -28.51 17.48 -22.22
C ASP A 534 -28.18 17.06 -20.76
N GLY A 535 -27.27 16.11 -20.55
CA GLY A 535 -26.96 15.56 -19.21
C GLY A 535 -26.03 16.40 -18.31
N ALA A 536 -25.46 17.52 -18.77
CA ALA A 536 -24.41 18.23 -18.03
C ALA A 536 -24.88 19.48 -17.24
N LYS A 537 -26.18 19.80 -17.23
CA LYS A 537 -26.69 21.00 -16.52
C LYS A 537 -27.23 20.74 -15.11
N THR A 538 -27.46 19.49 -14.69
CA THR A 538 -28.25 19.22 -13.48
C THR A 538 -27.49 18.66 -12.27
N GLU A 539 -26.29 18.10 -12.40
CA GLU A 539 -25.65 17.41 -11.25
C GLU A 539 -24.61 18.27 -10.48
N SER A 540 -24.09 19.36 -11.07
CA SER A 540 -23.13 20.25 -10.38
C SER A 540 -23.72 21.08 -9.24
N SER A 541 -25.04 21.07 -9.06
CA SER A 541 -25.74 21.87 -8.04
C SER A 541 -25.87 21.16 -6.69
N ASN A 542 -25.85 19.82 -6.67
CA ASN A 542 -26.13 19.07 -5.42
C ASN A 542 -24.89 18.77 -4.57
N LEU A 543 -23.69 18.72 -5.16
CA LEU A 543 -22.44 18.48 -4.42
C LEU A 543 -21.90 19.74 -3.69
N ASN A 544 -22.24 20.94 -4.18
CA ASN A 544 -21.79 22.19 -3.53
C ASN A 544 -22.61 22.56 -2.28
N GLN A 545 -23.80 21.99 -2.08
CA GLN A 545 -24.58 22.24 -0.87
C GLN A 545 -24.19 21.35 0.33
N GLN A 546 -23.55 20.20 0.10
CA GLN A 546 -23.10 19.32 1.19
C GLN A 546 -21.71 19.66 1.76
N MET A 547 -20.87 20.40 1.03
CA MET A 547 -19.56 20.85 1.54
C MET A 547 -19.57 22.21 2.25
N LEU A 548 -20.72 22.89 2.32
CA LEU A 548 -20.88 24.12 3.10
C LEU A 548 -21.43 23.88 4.52
N HIS A 549 -21.66 22.62 4.91
CA HIS A 549 -22.24 22.27 6.20
C HIS A 549 -21.46 21.23 7.03
N ASN A 550 -20.20 20.92 6.70
CA ASN A 550 -19.32 20.09 7.54
C ASN A 550 -17.95 20.72 7.74
#